data_AF-A0A9K3LUD7-F1
#
_entry.id   AF-A0A9K3LUD7-F1
#
_cell.length_a   1.000
_cell.length_b   1.000
_cell.length_c   1.000
_cell.angle_alpha   90.00
_cell.angle_beta   90.00
_cell.angle_gamma   90.00
#
_symmetry.space_group_name_H-M   'P 1'
#
loop_
_entity.id
_entity.type
_entity.pdbx_description
1 polymer ?
#
loop_
_entity_poly.entity_id
_entity_poly.type
_entity_poly.pdbx_seq_one_letter_code
_entity_poly.pdbx_strand_id
1 'polypeptide(L)'
;MSMNQLITKLSKPSQVASTLDWKRLNGSTALALNFHSNRVGIAVASHPSTGQPVLELEPLSFSKYQAAIDADCLERFSNIIDEYKVCAVVVSWPLQRDTGRMGAACGRVIYALEQLWQQANDDRHNVLSRPFCLWDSDHVVPKQRQDPSKRVDAFGRCASYGSKEEATKPGDEEAGENETLSHGRRKEYFASKERYHEDEMTVVCGVWNDFCKEHWPELFNTSFSEPDERQVKKSSNKPVEESGPEKCEKETNDVTVTKSYDLPKRSSVQRNSLIQIR
;
A
#
# COMPACT_ATOMS: atom_id res chain seq x y z
N MET A 1 -20.37 2.76 9.31
CA MET A 1 -20.37 4.18 9.74
C MET A 1 -21.03 4.97 8.61
N SER A 2 -20.74 6.25 8.39
CA SER A 2 -21.01 6.91 7.11
C SER A 2 -19.71 7.07 6.31
N MET A 3 -19.77 6.90 4.99
CA MET A 3 -18.63 7.07 4.07
C MET A 3 -17.88 8.40 4.27
N ASN A 4 -18.61 9.46 4.66
CA ASN A 4 -18.08 10.78 5.00
C ASN A 4 -17.02 10.76 6.12
N GLN A 5 -17.13 9.82 7.07
CA GLN A 5 -16.17 9.68 8.18
C GLN A 5 -14.85 9.07 7.72
N LEU A 6 -14.88 8.14 6.75
CA LEU A 6 -13.65 7.62 6.13
C LEU A 6 -13.00 8.70 5.25
N ILE A 7 -13.79 9.45 4.48
CA ILE A 7 -13.30 10.54 3.62
C ILE A 7 -12.61 11.64 4.44
N THR A 8 -13.13 12.00 5.63
CA THR A 8 -12.48 13.00 6.51
C THR A 8 -11.20 12.51 7.21
N LYS A 9 -10.82 11.24 7.00
CA LYS A 9 -9.55 10.66 7.49
C LYS A 9 -8.48 10.55 6.39
N LEU A 10 -8.85 10.68 5.12
CA LEU A 10 -7.91 10.72 4.01
C LEU A 10 -6.98 11.93 4.13
N SER A 11 -5.69 11.63 4.22
CA SER A 11 -4.60 12.60 4.17
C SER A 11 -4.14 12.82 2.74
N LYS A 12 -3.62 14.00 2.43
CA LYS A 12 -3.06 14.28 1.10
C LYS A 12 -1.78 13.44 0.88
N PRO A 13 -1.46 12.97 -0.34
CA PRO A 13 -0.19 12.28 -0.61
C PRO A 13 1.03 13.07 -0.13
N SER A 14 1.05 14.39 -0.35
CA SER A 14 2.10 15.29 0.16
C SER A 14 2.13 15.44 1.69
N GLN A 15 1.00 15.22 2.38
CA GLN A 15 0.94 15.21 3.84
C GLN A 15 1.44 13.87 4.40
N VAL A 16 1.17 12.76 3.71
CA VAL A 16 1.79 11.46 4.03
C VAL A 16 3.30 11.54 3.82
N ALA A 17 3.77 12.10 2.70
CA ALA A 17 5.19 12.33 2.43
C ALA A 17 5.85 13.27 3.46
N SER A 18 5.16 14.29 3.99
CA SER A 18 5.71 15.15 5.05
C SER A 18 5.60 14.57 6.47
N THR A 19 4.64 13.67 6.72
CA THR A 19 4.63 12.81 7.93
C THR A 19 5.85 11.88 7.93
N LEU A 20 6.28 11.49 6.74
CA LEU A 20 7.51 10.78 6.45
C LEU A 20 8.78 11.67 6.45
N ASP A 21 8.81 12.87 7.05
CA ASP A 21 10.10 13.56 7.31
C ASP A 21 10.83 12.88 8.49
N TRP A 22 11.59 11.82 8.19
CA TRP A 22 12.16 10.89 9.20
C TRP A 22 13.18 11.52 10.15
N LYS A 23 13.55 12.80 9.99
CA LYS A 23 14.40 13.56 10.93
C LYS A 23 13.88 13.55 12.37
N ARG A 24 12.61 13.19 12.58
CA ARG A 24 11.97 13.05 13.91
C ARG A 24 11.80 11.61 14.39
N LEU A 25 11.95 10.61 13.53
CA LEU A 25 11.55 9.22 13.81
C LEU A 25 12.58 8.22 13.26
N ASN A 26 13.60 7.91 14.07
CA ASN A 26 14.64 6.94 13.74
C ASN A 26 14.02 5.53 13.53
N GLY A 27 13.95 5.10 12.28
CA GLY A 27 13.44 3.79 11.90
C GLY A 27 11.91 3.66 11.90
N SER A 28 11.18 4.74 11.58
CA SER A 28 9.78 4.61 11.14
C SER A 28 9.67 4.25 9.66
N THR A 29 8.64 3.49 9.33
CA THR A 29 8.36 2.99 7.97
C THR A 29 7.00 3.47 7.46
N ALA A 30 6.81 3.35 6.15
CA ALA A 30 5.49 3.41 5.51
C ALA A 30 4.98 1.99 5.24
N LEU A 31 3.67 1.81 5.35
CA LEU A 31 2.96 0.59 4.97
C LEU A 31 2.26 0.79 3.63
N ALA A 32 2.65 0.06 2.60
CA ALA A 32 1.96 0.01 1.32
C ALA A 32 0.94 -1.12 1.31
N LEU A 33 -0.29 -0.84 0.88
CA LEU A 33 -1.40 -1.80 0.83
C LEU A 33 -2.01 -1.87 -0.57
N ASN A 34 -2.29 -3.07 -1.07
CA ASN A 34 -3.10 -3.30 -2.27
C ASN A 34 -4.25 -4.28 -1.97
N PHE A 35 -5.50 -3.88 -2.21
CA PHE A 35 -6.69 -4.68 -1.91
C PHE A 35 -7.19 -5.41 -3.15
N HIS A 36 -7.14 -6.74 -3.14
CA HIS A 36 -7.69 -7.61 -4.16
C HIS A 36 -9.03 -8.20 -3.70
N SER A 37 -9.64 -9.09 -4.51
CA SER A 37 -10.93 -9.73 -4.21
C SER A 37 -10.92 -10.71 -3.02
N ASN A 38 -9.75 -11.25 -2.62
CA ASN A 38 -9.63 -12.24 -1.54
C ASN A 38 -8.30 -12.18 -0.76
N ARG A 39 -7.50 -11.14 -0.97
CA ARG A 39 -6.21 -10.93 -0.29
C ARG A 39 -5.86 -9.44 -0.22
N VAL A 40 -5.04 -9.05 0.74
CA VAL A 40 -4.35 -7.75 0.78
C VAL A 40 -2.87 -7.99 0.53
N GLY A 41 -2.33 -7.45 -0.56
CA GLY A 41 -0.88 -7.37 -0.76
C GLY A 41 -0.29 -6.30 0.17
N ILE A 42 0.79 -6.62 0.87
CA ILE A 42 1.41 -5.73 1.85
C ILE A 42 2.91 -5.59 1.56
N ALA A 43 3.42 -4.37 1.59
CA ALA A 43 4.85 -4.13 1.73
C ALA A 43 5.12 -3.08 2.80
N VAL A 44 6.25 -3.23 3.48
CA VAL A 44 6.80 -2.22 4.38
C VAL A 44 7.99 -1.57 3.69
N ALA A 45 8.08 -0.25 3.77
CA ALA A 45 9.19 0.49 3.19
C ALA A 45 9.78 1.51 4.16
N SER A 46 11.11 1.48 4.26
CA SER A 46 11.89 2.59 4.80
C SER A 46 12.01 3.74 3.78
N HIS A 47 12.46 4.90 4.24
CA HIS A 47 12.65 6.11 3.43
C HIS A 47 13.76 5.84 2.38
N PRO A 48 13.55 6.09 1.07
CA PRO A 48 14.58 5.99 0.03
C PRO A 48 16.02 6.45 0.37
N SER A 49 16.23 7.55 1.12
CA SER A 49 17.60 7.97 1.50
C SER A 49 18.30 7.07 2.53
N THR A 50 17.64 6.01 3.03
CA THR A 50 18.27 4.95 3.83
C THR A 50 18.94 3.88 2.97
N GLY A 51 18.64 3.84 1.66
CA GLY A 51 19.09 2.78 0.75
C GLY A 51 18.50 1.39 1.04
N GLN A 52 17.59 1.25 2.01
CA GLN A 52 16.97 -0.03 2.33
C GLN A 52 15.94 -0.42 1.24
N PRO A 53 15.93 -1.68 0.79
CA PRO A 53 14.94 -2.15 -0.17
C PRO A 53 13.53 -2.18 0.45
N VAL A 54 12.51 -2.16 -0.40
CA VAL A 54 11.13 -2.42 0.01
C VAL A 54 11.01 -3.89 0.45
N LEU A 55 10.41 -4.11 1.62
CA LEU A 55 10.15 -5.45 2.15
C LEU A 55 8.72 -5.86 1.83
N GLU A 56 8.54 -6.70 0.82
CA GLU A 56 7.25 -7.33 0.54
C GLU A 56 6.94 -8.38 1.63
N LEU A 57 5.73 -8.34 2.18
CA LEU A 57 5.26 -9.24 3.23
C LEU A 57 4.23 -10.24 2.66
N GLU A 58 4.01 -11.34 3.39
CA GLU A 58 3.01 -12.35 3.01
C GLU A 58 1.61 -11.73 2.90
N PRO A 59 0.91 -11.87 1.75
CA PRO A 59 -0.41 -11.28 1.55
C PRO A 59 -1.48 -11.85 2.48
N LEU A 60 -2.16 -10.97 3.24
CA LEU A 60 -3.23 -11.37 4.16
C LEU A 60 -4.44 -11.85 3.36
N SER A 61 -4.68 -13.16 3.37
CA SER A 61 -5.73 -13.81 2.60
C SER A 61 -6.99 -13.99 3.45
N PHE A 62 -8.13 -13.51 2.94
CA PHE A 62 -9.44 -13.62 3.61
C PHE A 62 -10.39 -14.51 2.82
N SER A 63 -11.36 -15.10 3.51
CA SER A 63 -12.28 -16.08 2.92
C SER A 63 -13.13 -15.49 1.80
N LYS A 64 -13.12 -16.10 0.60
CA LYS A 64 -13.97 -15.69 -0.54
C LYS A 64 -15.48 -15.67 -0.27
N TYR A 65 -15.92 -16.29 0.83
CA TYR A 65 -17.30 -16.34 1.28
C TYR A 65 -17.66 -15.24 2.29
N GLN A 66 -16.66 -14.53 2.82
CA GLN A 66 -16.85 -13.40 3.74
C GLN A 66 -16.42 -12.12 3.02
N ALA A 67 -17.35 -11.16 2.90
CA ALA A 67 -17.03 -9.85 2.34
C ALA A 67 -16.18 -9.01 3.32
N ALA A 68 -16.29 -9.28 4.63
CA ALA A 68 -15.55 -8.58 5.67
C ALA A 68 -14.14 -9.14 5.85
N ILE A 69 -13.25 -8.30 6.37
CA ILE A 69 -11.92 -8.70 6.86
C ILE A 69 -12.12 -9.41 8.20
N ASP A 70 -11.48 -10.57 8.38
CA ASP A 70 -11.55 -11.34 9.62
C ASP A 70 -10.66 -10.79 10.75
N ALA A 71 -10.86 -11.28 11.97
CA ALA A 71 -10.15 -10.82 13.15
C ALA A 71 -8.64 -11.14 13.10
N ASP A 72 -8.28 -12.27 12.49
CA ASP A 72 -6.89 -12.73 12.36
C ASP A 72 -6.10 -11.78 11.45
N CYS A 73 -6.71 -11.32 10.35
CA CYS A 73 -6.16 -10.25 9.51
C CYS A 73 -5.98 -8.93 10.29
N LEU A 74 -6.92 -8.54 11.16
CA LEU A 74 -6.78 -7.33 11.99
C LEU A 74 -5.63 -7.45 12.99
N GLU A 75 -5.53 -8.57 13.71
CA GLU A 75 -4.42 -8.82 14.62
C GLU A 75 -3.08 -8.80 13.86
N ARG A 76 -3.03 -9.38 12.65
CA ARG A 76 -1.82 -9.35 11.83
C ARG A 76 -1.46 -7.94 11.35
N PHE A 77 -2.44 -7.09 11.03
CA PHE A 77 -2.21 -5.67 10.76
C PHE A 77 -1.62 -4.93 11.98
N SER A 78 -2.21 -5.07 13.17
CA SER A 78 -1.71 -4.45 14.40
C SER A 78 -0.26 -4.88 14.70
N ASN A 79 0.03 -6.18 14.58
CA ASN A 79 1.38 -6.71 14.73
C ASN A 79 2.38 -6.07 13.74
N ILE A 80 2.02 -5.95 12.45
CA ILE A 80 2.88 -5.29 11.43
C ILE A 80 3.12 -3.81 11.76
N ILE A 81 2.12 -3.09 12.26
CA ILE A 81 2.25 -1.67 12.61
C ILE A 81 3.26 -1.45 13.74
N ASP A 82 3.23 -2.30 14.77
CA ASP A 82 4.11 -2.20 15.93
C ASP A 82 5.51 -2.77 15.64
N GLU A 83 5.61 -3.92 14.95
CA GLU A 83 6.87 -4.57 14.54
C GLU A 83 7.73 -3.63 13.68
N TYR A 84 7.12 -3.02 12.65
CA TYR A 84 7.81 -2.17 11.69
C TYR A 84 7.72 -0.66 11.99
N LYS A 85 7.09 -0.25 13.10
CA LYS A 85 6.92 1.15 13.53
C LYS A 85 6.30 2.03 12.44
N VAL A 86 5.24 1.54 11.82
CA VAL A 86 4.52 2.18 10.71
C VAL A 86 4.00 3.54 11.16
N CYS A 87 4.43 4.62 10.51
CA CYS A 87 3.99 5.99 10.82
C CYS A 87 2.92 6.54 9.84
N ALA A 88 2.84 5.98 8.63
CA ALA A 88 1.87 6.38 7.60
C ALA A 88 1.57 5.21 6.64
N VAL A 89 0.45 5.28 5.92
CA VAL A 89 -0.04 4.21 5.04
C VAL A 89 -0.32 4.73 3.62
N VAL A 90 0.15 4.02 2.60
CA VAL A 90 -0.11 4.33 1.18
C VAL A 90 -0.97 3.21 0.60
N VAL A 91 -2.19 3.52 0.17
CA VAL A 91 -3.16 2.51 -0.28
C VAL A 91 -3.33 2.61 -1.79
N SER A 92 -3.17 1.50 -2.50
CA SER A 92 -3.38 1.42 -3.95
C SER A 92 -4.78 1.88 -4.33
N TRP A 93 -4.87 2.69 -5.38
CA TRP A 93 -6.11 3.26 -5.89
C TRP A 93 -6.31 2.89 -7.37
N PRO A 94 -6.87 1.69 -7.64
CA PRO A 94 -6.98 1.13 -8.99
C PRO A 94 -8.10 1.80 -9.80
N LEU A 95 -7.76 2.92 -10.44
CA LEU A 95 -8.61 3.64 -11.39
C LEU A 95 -8.56 2.98 -12.78
N GLN A 96 -9.64 3.12 -13.55
CA GLN A 96 -9.77 2.54 -14.90
C GLN A 96 -8.75 3.14 -15.87
N ARG A 97 -7.83 2.35 -16.41
CA ARG A 97 -6.67 2.81 -17.23
C ARG A 97 -6.99 3.65 -18.46
N ASP A 98 -8.20 3.56 -18.99
CA ASP A 98 -8.65 4.22 -20.21
C ASP A 98 -9.39 5.54 -19.95
N THR A 99 -10.16 5.62 -18.86
CA THR A 99 -10.98 6.80 -18.52
C THR A 99 -10.54 7.54 -17.24
N GLY A 100 -9.64 6.94 -16.46
CA GLY A 100 -9.30 7.33 -15.09
C GLY A 100 -10.41 7.08 -14.05
N ARG A 101 -11.58 6.57 -14.41
CA ARG A 101 -12.73 6.62 -13.49
C ARG A 101 -12.68 5.55 -12.41
N MET A 102 -13.42 5.78 -11.33
CA MET A 102 -13.58 4.83 -10.23
C MET A 102 -14.43 3.63 -10.66
N GLY A 103 -13.76 2.51 -10.93
CA GLY A 103 -14.40 1.23 -11.22
C GLY A 103 -14.76 0.43 -9.95
N ALA A 104 -15.15 -0.83 -10.14
CA ALA A 104 -15.46 -1.75 -9.05
C ALA A 104 -14.26 -2.01 -8.11
N ALA A 105 -13.02 -1.80 -8.59
CA ALA A 105 -11.80 -1.96 -7.81
C ALA A 105 -11.64 -0.87 -6.73
N CYS A 106 -11.90 0.40 -7.07
CA CYS A 106 -12.03 1.48 -6.08
C CYS A 106 -13.12 1.18 -5.03
N GLY A 107 -14.22 0.55 -5.45
CA GLY A 107 -15.28 0.07 -4.56
C GLY A 107 -14.78 -0.95 -3.52
N ARG A 108 -13.94 -1.92 -3.95
CA ARG A 108 -13.28 -2.88 -3.04
C ARG A 108 -12.38 -2.16 -2.02
N VAL A 109 -11.54 -1.23 -2.48
CA VAL A 109 -10.62 -0.47 -1.61
C VAL A 109 -11.39 0.33 -0.55
N ILE A 110 -12.42 1.10 -0.93
CA ILE A 110 -13.23 1.87 0.03
C ILE A 110 -13.95 0.96 1.03
N TYR A 111 -14.53 -0.15 0.57
CA TYR A 111 -15.25 -1.07 1.44
C TYR A 111 -14.32 -1.76 2.44
N ALA A 112 -13.14 -2.23 1.99
CA ALA A 112 -12.13 -2.83 2.85
C ALA A 112 -11.58 -1.84 3.88
N LEU A 113 -11.30 -0.60 3.48
CA LEU A 113 -10.92 0.49 4.39
C LEU A 113 -12.03 0.83 5.40
N GLU A 114 -13.32 0.75 5.01
CA GLU A 114 -14.41 0.90 5.97
C GLU A 114 -14.49 -0.28 6.96
N GLN A 115 -14.21 -1.53 6.55
CA GLN A 115 -14.14 -2.65 7.51
C GLN A 115 -13.03 -2.41 8.54
N LEU A 116 -11.79 -2.12 8.08
CA LEU A 116 -10.66 -1.75 8.95
C LEU A 116 -11.02 -0.58 9.89
N TRP A 117 -11.73 0.44 9.39
CA TRP A 117 -12.17 1.55 10.22
C TRP A 117 -13.19 1.13 11.27
N GLN A 118 -14.23 0.38 10.88
CA GLN A 118 -15.32 0.01 11.77
C GLN A 118 -14.86 -0.91 12.91
N GLN A 119 -14.07 -1.92 12.59
CA GLN A 119 -13.64 -2.97 13.53
C GLN A 119 -12.64 -2.44 14.58
N ALA A 120 -11.89 -1.38 14.28
CA ALA A 120 -10.84 -0.84 15.14
C ALA A 120 -11.17 0.56 15.69
N ASN A 121 -12.42 0.80 16.09
CA ASN A 121 -12.80 1.96 16.93
C ASN A 121 -12.47 1.75 18.42
N ASP A 122 -12.29 0.51 18.87
CA ASP A 122 -11.94 0.17 20.26
C ASP A 122 -10.42 0.12 20.52
N ASP A 123 -9.58 0.13 19.48
CA ASP A 123 -8.13 -0.08 19.62
C ASP A 123 -7.26 1.06 19.04
N ARG A 124 -6.16 1.37 19.73
CA ARG A 124 -5.16 2.37 19.37
C ARG A 124 -4.19 1.90 18.28
N HIS A 125 -4.10 0.59 18.04
CA HIS A 125 -3.16 -0.02 17.10
C HIS A 125 -3.72 -0.14 15.66
N ASN A 126 -4.88 0.48 15.39
CA ASN A 126 -5.55 0.55 14.10
C ASN A 126 -4.63 1.09 12.96
N VAL A 127 -4.61 0.42 11.80
CA VAL A 127 -4.00 0.88 10.53
C VAL A 127 -4.31 2.35 10.24
N LEU A 128 -5.58 2.72 10.38
CA LEU A 128 -6.13 4.02 10.02
C LEU A 128 -6.06 5.04 11.18
N SER A 129 -5.38 4.70 12.29
CA SER A 129 -4.92 5.68 13.27
C SER A 129 -3.79 6.57 12.72
N ARG A 130 -3.07 6.08 11.70
CA ARG A 130 -1.99 6.79 11.00
C ARG A 130 -2.54 7.62 9.84
N PRO A 131 -1.86 8.72 9.44
CA PRO A 131 -2.15 9.41 8.18
C PRO A 131 -2.05 8.43 7.01
N PHE A 132 -3.11 8.34 6.21
CA PHE A 132 -3.14 7.48 5.03
C PHE A 132 -3.67 8.21 3.80
N CYS A 133 -3.18 7.83 2.63
CA CYS A 133 -3.63 8.36 1.34
C CYS A 133 -4.01 7.22 0.37
N LEU A 134 -4.84 7.57 -0.60
CA LEU A 134 -5.08 6.76 -1.80
C LEU A 134 -4.04 7.16 -2.85
N TRP A 135 -3.41 6.19 -3.50
CA TRP A 135 -2.36 6.39 -4.50
C TRP A 135 -2.59 5.53 -5.75
N ASP A 136 -2.77 6.22 -6.87
CA ASP A 136 -2.82 5.61 -8.20
C ASP A 136 -1.44 5.71 -8.85
N SER A 137 -0.95 4.60 -9.40
CA SER A 137 0.36 4.53 -10.07
C SER A 137 0.25 4.69 -11.59
N ASP A 138 -0.89 4.32 -12.18
CA ASP A 138 -1.04 4.21 -13.63
C ASP A 138 -1.39 5.56 -14.27
N HIS A 139 -2.11 6.44 -13.58
CA HIS A 139 -2.48 7.78 -14.07
C HIS A 139 -1.55 8.92 -13.61
N VAL A 140 -0.32 8.63 -13.16
CA VAL A 140 0.69 9.66 -12.89
C VAL A 140 1.30 10.16 -14.21
N VAL A 141 0.50 10.90 -14.99
CA VAL A 141 0.82 11.26 -16.38
C VAL A 141 2.15 12.03 -16.44
N PRO A 142 3.18 11.56 -17.20
CA PRO A 142 4.47 12.25 -17.26
C PRO A 142 4.40 13.71 -17.72
N LYS A 143 3.37 14.09 -18.49
CA LYS A 143 3.09 15.49 -18.88
C LYS A 143 2.64 16.38 -17.71
N GLN A 144 1.99 15.82 -16.67
CA GLN A 144 1.66 16.57 -15.45
C GLN A 144 2.88 16.79 -14.54
N ARG A 145 3.91 15.93 -14.64
CA ARG A 145 5.20 16.18 -13.97
C ARG A 145 5.90 17.42 -14.53
N GLN A 146 5.80 17.61 -15.85
CA GLN A 146 6.41 18.72 -16.59
C GLN A 146 5.67 20.06 -16.43
N ASP A 147 4.36 20.04 -16.16
CA ASP A 147 3.53 21.25 -16.02
C ASP A 147 2.84 21.30 -14.64
N PRO A 148 3.38 22.09 -13.69
CA PRO A 148 2.80 22.27 -12.36
C PRO A 148 1.35 22.79 -12.36
N SER A 149 0.91 23.51 -13.40
CA SER A 149 -0.47 24.01 -13.50
C SER A 149 -1.47 22.91 -13.88
N LYS A 150 -1.00 21.81 -14.47
CA LYS A 150 -1.80 20.63 -14.83
C LYS A 150 -1.72 19.51 -13.80
N ARG A 151 -0.99 19.69 -12.68
CA ARG A 151 -0.89 18.68 -11.62
C ARG A 151 -2.27 18.35 -11.04
N VAL A 152 -2.34 17.16 -10.43
CA VAL A 152 -3.49 16.70 -9.67
C VAL A 152 -3.90 17.69 -8.58
N ASP A 153 -5.19 17.72 -8.26
CA ASP A 153 -5.78 18.64 -7.28
C ASP A 153 -5.33 18.36 -5.83
N ALA A 154 -5.88 19.12 -4.90
CA ALA A 154 -5.60 19.00 -3.47
C ALA A 154 -5.90 17.62 -2.84
N PHE A 155 -6.50 16.68 -3.59
CA PHE A 155 -6.83 15.31 -3.18
C PHE A 155 -6.17 14.25 -4.07
N GLY A 156 -5.28 14.62 -5.00
CA GLY A 156 -4.64 13.69 -5.92
C GLY A 156 -5.46 13.36 -7.18
N ARG A 157 -6.52 14.13 -7.47
CA ARG A 157 -7.40 13.89 -8.63
C ARG A 157 -6.93 14.70 -9.84
N CYS A 158 -6.77 14.06 -11.00
CA CYS A 158 -6.44 14.74 -12.26
C CYS A 158 -7.47 15.82 -12.64
N ALA A 159 -7.04 16.90 -13.31
CA ALA A 159 -7.93 17.96 -13.77
C ALA A 159 -9.04 17.45 -14.72
N SER A 160 -8.81 16.33 -15.43
CA SER A 160 -9.78 15.67 -16.30
C SER A 160 -11.05 15.17 -15.60
N TYR A 161 -11.07 15.00 -14.27
CA TYR A 161 -12.30 14.70 -13.53
C TYR A 161 -13.24 15.92 -13.39
N GLY A 162 -12.72 17.14 -13.61
CA GLY A 162 -13.46 18.39 -13.49
C GLY A 162 -13.86 19.03 -14.82
N SER A 163 -13.06 18.88 -15.88
CA SER A 163 -13.36 19.47 -17.18
C SER A 163 -14.64 18.89 -17.80
N LYS A 164 -15.54 19.80 -18.20
CA LYS A 164 -16.67 19.50 -19.09
C LYS A 164 -16.27 19.62 -20.58
N GLU A 165 -15.11 20.22 -20.84
CA GLU A 165 -14.35 19.93 -22.05
C GLU A 165 -13.91 18.44 -21.97
N GLU A 166 -14.17 17.56 -22.93
CA GLU A 166 -14.55 17.79 -24.33
C GLU A 166 -15.86 17.06 -24.68
N ALA A 167 -17.00 17.56 -24.19
CA ALA A 167 -18.29 17.31 -24.86
C ALA A 167 -18.44 18.13 -26.16
N THR A 168 -17.33 18.30 -26.89
CA THR A 168 -17.25 18.97 -28.19
C THR A 168 -18.09 18.15 -29.16
N LYS A 169 -19.22 18.71 -29.60
CA LYS A 169 -20.06 18.04 -30.60
C LYS A 169 -19.20 17.74 -31.84
N PRO A 170 -19.32 16.55 -32.46
CA PRO A 170 -18.89 16.42 -33.84
C PRO A 170 -19.60 17.52 -34.64
N GLY A 171 -18.85 18.21 -35.50
CA GLY A 171 -19.30 19.46 -36.12
C GLY A 171 -20.58 19.31 -36.91
N ASP A 172 -21.31 20.41 -37.05
CA ASP A 172 -22.55 20.51 -37.82
C ASP A 172 -22.25 20.38 -39.34
N GLU A 173 -21.93 19.17 -39.80
CA GLU A 173 -21.99 18.81 -41.23
C GLU A 173 -23.45 18.63 -41.66
N GLU A 174 -23.73 19.01 -42.92
CA GLU A 174 -25.05 19.51 -43.32
C GLU A 174 -26.18 18.45 -43.38
N ALA A 175 -27.42 18.94 -43.29
CA ALA A 175 -28.62 18.11 -43.19
C ALA A 175 -28.92 17.30 -44.47
N GLY A 176 -28.51 16.04 -44.49
CA GLY A 176 -29.02 15.03 -45.41
C GLY A 176 -30.23 14.29 -44.81
N GLU A 177 -31.44 14.64 -45.23
CA GLU A 177 -32.68 13.98 -44.75
C GLU A 177 -32.75 12.51 -45.21
N ASN A 178 -32.63 11.56 -44.27
CA ASN A 178 -32.96 10.16 -44.54
C ASN A 178 -33.30 9.37 -43.24
N GLU A 179 -34.52 9.55 -42.73
CA GLU A 179 -35.01 8.85 -41.53
C GLU A 179 -35.19 7.34 -41.75
N THR A 180 -34.12 6.56 -41.60
CA THR A 180 -34.16 5.09 -41.64
C THR A 180 -33.83 4.45 -40.29
N LEU A 181 -34.81 4.48 -39.37
CA LEU A 181 -35.03 3.50 -38.29
C LEU A 181 -33.75 3.00 -37.58
N SER A 182 -32.92 3.96 -37.14
CA SER A 182 -31.73 3.72 -36.32
C SER A 182 -32.11 2.96 -35.04
N HIS A 183 -31.94 1.64 -35.06
CA HIS A 183 -32.21 0.78 -33.91
C HIS A 183 -31.38 1.27 -32.74
N GLY A 184 -32.07 1.72 -31.69
CA GLY A 184 -31.46 2.43 -30.57
C GLY A 184 -30.29 1.63 -30.00
N ARG A 185 -29.06 2.06 -30.30
CA ARG A 185 -27.84 1.45 -29.78
C ARG A 185 -27.89 1.57 -28.26
N ARG A 186 -28.30 0.49 -27.58
CA ARG A 186 -28.11 0.35 -26.14
C ARG A 186 -26.66 0.67 -25.87
N LYS A 187 -26.40 1.76 -25.14
CA LYS A 187 -25.08 2.00 -24.57
C LYS A 187 -24.87 0.86 -23.58
N GLU A 188 -24.15 -0.18 -23.99
CA GLU A 188 -23.67 -1.20 -23.08
C GLU A 188 -22.89 -0.48 -21.98
N TYR A 189 -23.34 -0.65 -20.74
CA TYR A 189 -22.67 -0.04 -19.60
C TYR A 189 -21.31 -0.72 -19.45
N PHE A 190 -20.26 -0.03 -19.90
CA PHE A 190 -18.90 -0.56 -20.08
C PHE A 190 -18.30 -1.17 -18.80
N ALA A 191 -18.76 -0.70 -17.64
CA ALA A 191 -18.51 -1.27 -16.31
C ALA A 191 -18.87 -2.77 -16.13
N SER A 192 -19.54 -3.39 -17.11
CA SER A 192 -19.78 -4.85 -17.16
C SER A 192 -18.74 -5.65 -17.97
N LYS A 193 -17.89 -4.97 -18.75
CA LYS A 193 -16.81 -5.57 -19.56
C LYS A 193 -15.43 -5.48 -18.91
N GLU A 194 -15.25 -4.56 -17.96
CA GLU A 194 -14.12 -4.54 -17.02
C GLU A 194 -14.15 -5.77 -16.10
N ARG A 195 -13.61 -6.89 -16.60
CA ARG A 195 -13.43 -8.09 -15.80
C ARG A 195 -12.28 -7.88 -14.81
N TYR A 196 -12.47 -8.42 -13.61
CA TYR A 196 -11.64 -8.34 -12.40
C TYR A 196 -10.18 -8.86 -12.51
N HIS A 197 -9.62 -8.98 -13.70
CA HIS A 197 -8.29 -9.55 -13.95
C HIS A 197 -7.14 -8.55 -13.72
N GLU A 198 -7.39 -7.25 -13.80
CA GLU A 198 -6.32 -6.25 -13.59
C GLU A 198 -5.82 -6.20 -12.13
N ASP A 199 -6.67 -6.56 -11.16
CA ASP A 199 -6.32 -6.63 -9.73
C ASP A 199 -5.06 -7.47 -9.47
N GLU A 200 -4.83 -8.55 -10.23
CA GLU A 200 -3.80 -9.54 -9.88
C GLU A 200 -2.36 -9.08 -10.16
N MET A 201 -2.16 -8.07 -11.02
CA MET A 201 -0.85 -7.67 -11.54
C MET A 201 -0.15 -6.54 -10.77
N THR A 202 -0.87 -5.77 -9.96
CA THR A 202 -0.28 -4.63 -9.23
C THR A 202 0.50 -5.10 -8.02
N VAL A 203 1.81 -5.29 -8.20
CA VAL A 203 2.76 -5.56 -7.11
C VAL A 203 2.78 -4.37 -6.14
N VAL A 204 2.59 -4.64 -4.85
CA VAL A 204 2.46 -3.61 -3.82
C VAL A 204 3.72 -2.75 -3.67
N CYS A 205 4.89 -3.33 -3.95
CA CYS A 205 6.17 -2.60 -4.05
C CYS A 205 6.18 -1.54 -5.17
N GLY A 206 5.43 -1.75 -6.26
CA GLY A 206 5.26 -0.76 -7.33
C GLY A 206 4.58 0.52 -6.83
N VAL A 207 3.47 0.36 -6.10
CA VAL A 207 2.70 1.47 -5.50
C VAL A 207 3.59 2.38 -4.66
N TRP A 208 4.46 1.81 -3.83
CA TRP A 208 5.44 2.57 -3.05
C TRP A 208 6.53 3.23 -3.91
N ASN A 209 7.07 2.50 -4.89
CA ASN A 209 8.11 3.02 -5.77
C ASN A 209 7.60 4.22 -6.59
N ASP A 210 6.36 4.20 -7.08
CA ASP A 210 5.76 5.31 -7.81
C ASP A 210 5.40 6.50 -6.91
N PHE A 211 4.95 6.25 -5.68
CA PHE A 211 4.83 7.28 -4.64
C PHE A 211 6.18 7.98 -4.37
N CYS A 212 7.27 7.20 -4.31
CA CYS A 212 8.62 7.75 -4.11
C CYS A 212 9.16 8.53 -5.32
N LYS A 213 8.87 8.11 -6.55
CA LYS A 213 9.24 8.85 -7.77
C LYS A 213 8.61 10.24 -7.82
N GLU A 214 7.39 10.41 -7.29
CA GLU A 214 6.73 11.72 -7.27
C GLU A 214 7.19 12.60 -6.10
N HIS A 215 7.38 12.03 -4.91
CA HIS A 215 7.69 12.81 -3.70
C HIS A 215 9.18 13.00 -3.41
N TRP A 216 10.05 12.12 -3.91
CA TRP A 216 11.51 12.19 -3.74
C TRP A 216 12.30 11.78 -5.01
N PRO A 217 12.07 12.43 -6.16
CA PRO A 217 12.68 12.03 -7.44
C PRO A 217 14.21 11.95 -7.39
N GLU A 218 14.89 12.90 -6.75
CA GLU A 218 16.36 12.93 -6.66
C GLU A 218 16.93 11.71 -5.91
N LEU A 219 16.24 11.28 -4.84
CA LEU A 219 16.63 10.09 -4.07
C LEU A 219 16.39 8.83 -4.88
N PHE A 220 15.23 8.72 -5.53
CA PHE A 220 14.86 7.55 -6.32
C PHE A 220 15.80 7.36 -7.53
N ASN A 221 16.13 8.44 -8.24
CA ASN A 221 17.06 8.38 -9.37
C ASN A 221 18.47 7.95 -8.95
N THR A 222 18.93 8.39 -7.76
CA THR A 222 20.24 8.04 -7.22
C THR A 222 20.33 6.55 -6.84
N SER A 223 19.25 5.92 -6.38
CA SER A 223 19.27 4.49 -6.00
C SER A 223 19.35 3.49 -7.16
N PHE A 224 19.26 3.93 -8.43
CA PHE A 224 19.32 3.06 -9.62
C PHE A 224 20.52 3.30 -10.55
N SER A 225 21.42 4.23 -10.23
CA SER A 225 22.75 4.21 -10.86
C SER A 225 23.50 2.97 -10.35
N GLU A 226 24.01 2.14 -11.28
CA GLU A 226 24.61 0.84 -10.96
C GLU A 226 25.70 0.90 -9.88
N PRO A 227 25.83 -0.14 -9.03
CA PRO A 227 26.91 -0.21 -8.05
C PRO A 227 28.26 -0.22 -8.77
N ASP A 228 29.06 0.85 -8.59
CA ASP A 228 30.31 1.05 -9.31
C ASP A 228 31.28 -0.13 -9.10
N GLU A 229 31.37 -0.99 -10.12
CA GLU A 229 32.03 -2.31 -10.11
C GLU A 229 33.55 -2.26 -9.82
N ARG A 230 34.09 -1.05 -9.68
CA ARG A 230 35.52 -0.73 -9.60
C ARG A 230 36.18 -1.04 -8.25
N GLN A 231 35.43 -1.23 -7.17
CA GLN A 231 36.02 -1.40 -5.83
C GLN A 231 36.43 -2.84 -5.45
N VAL A 232 36.14 -3.86 -6.28
CA VAL A 232 36.51 -5.26 -5.95
C VAL A 232 38.01 -5.57 -6.19
N LYS A 233 38.78 -4.66 -6.81
CA LYS A 233 40.15 -4.94 -7.31
C LYS A 233 41.29 -4.25 -6.54
N LYS A 234 41.46 -4.50 -5.22
CA LYS A 234 42.78 -4.58 -4.55
C LYS A 234 42.74 -4.99 -3.06
N SER A 235 42.68 -6.29 -2.79
CA SER A 235 43.02 -6.89 -1.48
C SER A 235 43.76 -8.23 -1.66
N SER A 236 44.67 -8.30 -2.64
CA SER A 236 45.47 -9.48 -2.94
C SER A 236 46.42 -9.85 -1.80
N ASN A 237 46.04 -10.88 -1.05
CA ASN A 237 46.88 -11.87 -0.35
C ASN A 237 48.20 -11.37 0.28
N LYS A 238 48.22 -11.27 1.61
CA LYS A 238 49.37 -11.76 2.38
C LYS A 238 49.18 -13.26 2.65
N PRO A 239 50.23 -14.10 2.56
CA PRO A 239 50.17 -15.45 3.11
C PRO A 239 50.11 -15.38 4.65
N VAL A 240 49.43 -16.35 5.26
CA VAL A 240 49.47 -16.62 6.70
C VAL A 240 50.28 -17.89 6.89
N GLU A 241 51.23 -17.87 7.83
CA GLU A 241 52.13 -19.01 8.08
C GLU A 241 51.45 -20.13 8.88
N GLU A 242 52.03 -21.33 8.76
CA GLU A 242 51.43 -22.61 9.13
C GLU A 242 52.04 -23.17 10.42
N SER A 243 51.26 -23.20 11.51
CA SER A 243 51.50 -24.06 12.69
C SER A 243 50.25 -24.02 13.61
N GLY A 244 49.85 -25.09 14.30
CA GLY A 244 50.29 -26.49 14.25
C GLY A 244 49.18 -27.41 14.80
N PRO A 245 49.34 -28.75 14.76
CA PRO A 245 48.26 -29.67 15.12
C PRO A 245 48.28 -30.05 16.61
N GLU A 246 47.12 -30.03 17.27
CA GLU A 246 46.91 -30.76 18.52
C GLU A 246 45.54 -31.44 18.54
N LYS A 247 45.50 -32.64 19.13
CA LYS A 247 44.29 -33.47 19.23
C LYS A 247 43.54 -33.13 20.51
N CYS A 248 42.21 -33.21 20.48
CA CYS A 248 41.46 -33.64 21.65
C CYS A 248 40.35 -34.61 21.22
N GLU A 249 39.78 -35.32 22.19
CA GLU A 249 39.18 -36.63 21.96
C GLU A 249 37.66 -36.60 21.76
N LYS A 250 37.10 -37.80 21.51
CA LYS A 250 35.67 -38.03 21.32
C LYS A 250 34.95 -37.88 22.65
N GLU A 251 33.78 -37.25 22.66
CA GLU A 251 32.72 -37.70 23.55
C GLU A 251 31.34 -37.53 22.89
N THR A 252 30.62 -38.64 22.76
CA THR A 252 29.25 -38.69 22.26
C THR A 252 28.28 -38.53 23.43
N ASN A 253 27.54 -37.43 23.48
CA ASN A 253 26.44 -37.25 24.43
C ASN A 253 25.14 -36.94 23.69
N ASP A 254 24.26 -37.94 23.65
CA ASP A 254 22.89 -37.82 23.17
C ASP A 254 22.07 -37.04 24.21
N VAL A 255 21.52 -35.88 23.84
CA VAL A 255 20.70 -35.06 24.75
C VAL A 255 19.44 -34.59 24.04
N THR A 256 18.36 -35.33 24.24
CA THR A 256 17.01 -34.96 23.80
C THR A 256 16.49 -33.76 24.62
N VAL A 257 16.73 -32.54 24.16
CA VAL A 257 16.25 -31.31 24.81
C VAL A 257 14.78 -31.04 24.46
N THR A 258 13.85 -31.67 25.18
CA THR A 258 12.43 -31.29 25.15
C THR A 258 12.21 -29.95 25.84
N LYS A 259 12.17 -28.84 25.07
CA LYS A 259 11.80 -27.53 25.61
C LYS A 259 10.28 -27.43 25.81
N SER A 260 9.82 -27.75 27.02
CA SER A 260 8.51 -27.28 27.50
C SER A 260 8.59 -25.77 27.78
N TYR A 261 7.82 -24.97 27.05
CA TYR A 261 7.71 -23.54 27.29
C TYR A 261 6.57 -23.27 28.28
N ASP A 262 6.92 -22.94 29.54
CA ASP A 262 5.95 -22.50 30.54
C ASP A 262 5.32 -21.15 30.12
N LEU A 263 4.02 -21.16 29.86
CA LEU A 263 3.26 -19.94 29.58
C LEU A 263 2.96 -19.19 30.89
N PRO A 264 3.32 -17.90 31.02
CA PRO A 264 3.01 -17.13 32.22
C PRO A 264 1.49 -16.93 32.36
N LYS A 265 0.93 -17.41 33.47
CA LYS A 265 -0.51 -17.28 33.79
C LYS A 265 -0.89 -15.80 33.90
N ARG A 266 -1.57 -15.26 32.87
CA ARG A 266 -2.17 -13.91 32.93
C ARG A 266 -3.17 -13.85 34.09
N SER A 267 -2.99 -12.89 34.99
CA SER A 267 -3.91 -12.67 36.11
C SER A 267 -5.23 -12.06 35.63
N SER A 268 -6.35 -12.66 36.04
CA SER A 268 -7.69 -12.18 35.70
C SER A 268 -8.05 -10.94 36.53
N VAL A 269 -7.77 -9.75 35.99
CA VAL A 269 -8.21 -8.48 36.60
C VAL A 269 -9.71 -8.29 36.39
N GLN A 270 -10.51 -8.70 37.38
CA GLN A 270 -11.94 -8.41 37.42
C GLN A 270 -12.16 -6.89 37.60
N ARG A 271 -12.76 -6.24 36.59
CA ARG A 271 -13.27 -4.87 36.72
C ARG A 271 -14.76 -4.89 37.04
N ASN A 272 -15.09 -4.70 38.31
CA ASN A 272 -16.48 -4.45 38.73
C ASN A 272 -16.89 -3.02 38.36
N SER A 273 -17.66 -2.86 37.28
CA SER A 273 -18.28 -1.59 36.91
C SER A 273 -19.59 -1.39 37.68
N LEU A 274 -19.53 -0.70 38.83
CA LEU A 274 -20.72 -0.35 39.59
C LEU A 274 -21.42 0.87 38.97
N ILE A 275 -22.53 0.66 38.25
CA ILE A 275 -23.35 1.75 37.72
C ILE A 275 -24.40 2.12 38.77
N GLN A 276 -24.25 3.29 39.40
CA GLN A 276 -25.36 3.93 40.11
C GLN A 276 -26.15 4.80 39.15
N ILE A 277 -27.47 4.57 39.08
CA ILE A 277 -28.42 5.42 38.36
C ILE A 277 -29.02 6.42 39.37
N ARG A 278 -29.09 7.69 38.96
CA ARG A 278 -29.94 8.75 39.52
C ARG A 278 -30.38 9.66 38.40
#